data_AF-A0A8X6T6B6-F1
#
_entry.id   AF-A0A8X6T6B6-F1
#
_cell.length_a   1.000
_cell.length_b   1.000
_cell.length_c   1.000
_cell.angle_alpha   90.00
_cell.angle_beta   90.00
_cell.angle_gamma   90.00
#
_symmetry.space_group_name_H-M   'P 1'
#
loop_
_entity.id
_entity.type
_entity.pdbx_description
1 polymer ?
#
loop_
_entity_poly.entity_id
_entity_poly.type
_entity_poly.pdbx_seq_one_letter_code
_entity_poly.pdbx_strand_id
1 'polypeptide(L)'
;MADRSVTSRTVAQHIESVTQHSVSARTIRRRLQHSGLSARRPLLGLPLKQNHRRSRCQWCDERRMWVAEWKEVVLTEESRICVCNTTMVGF
;
A
#
# COMPACT_ATOMS: atom_id res chain seq x y z
N MET A 1 -3.47 -13.51 0.84
CA MET A 1 -3.36 -12.10 0.38
C MET A 1 -2.71 -12.09 -0.97
N ALA A 2 -3.38 -11.57 -2.01
CA ALA A 2 -2.77 -11.42 -3.33
C ALA A 2 -1.66 -10.35 -3.30
N ASP A 3 -0.52 -10.63 -3.92
CA ASP A 3 0.54 -9.65 -4.09
C ASP A 3 0.09 -8.60 -5.13
N ARG A 4 -0.13 -7.37 -4.65
CA ARG A 4 -0.60 -6.23 -5.46
C ARG A 4 0.53 -5.46 -6.13
N SER A 5 1.78 -5.89 -5.96
CA SER A 5 2.97 -5.23 -6.53
C SER A 5 3.43 -5.82 -7.87
N VAL A 6 2.87 -6.98 -8.26
CA VAL A 6 3.31 -7.71 -9.45
C VAL A 6 2.86 -7.03 -10.74
N THR A 7 3.80 -6.83 -11.66
CA THR A 7 3.51 -6.22 -12.98
C THR A 7 3.17 -7.28 -14.04
N SER A 8 2.46 -6.87 -15.10
CA SER A 8 2.18 -7.78 -16.23
C SER A 8 3.44 -8.30 -16.94
N ARG A 9 4.58 -7.60 -16.85
CA ARG A 9 5.87 -8.08 -17.37
C ARG A 9 6.44 -9.18 -16.49
N THR A 10 6.42 -9.00 -15.18
CA THR A 10 6.87 -10.00 -14.21
C THR A 10 6.05 -11.29 -14.35
N VAL A 11 4.74 -11.17 -14.53
CA VAL A 11 3.86 -12.32 -14.81
C VAL A 11 4.20 -12.99 -16.14
N ALA A 12 4.47 -12.22 -17.20
CA ALA A 12 4.89 -12.77 -18.49
C ALA A 12 6.20 -13.58 -18.38
N GLN A 13 7.21 -13.02 -17.72
CA GLN A 13 8.50 -13.69 -17.48
C GLN A 13 8.33 -14.98 -16.67
N HIS A 14 7.47 -14.94 -15.64
CA HIS A 14 7.18 -16.11 -14.84
C HIS A 14 6.52 -17.22 -15.66
N ILE A 15 5.53 -16.88 -16.49
CA ILE A 15 4.84 -17.84 -17.37
C ILE A 15 5.82 -18.44 -18.37
N GLU A 16 6.68 -17.63 -18.99
CA GLU A 16 7.70 -18.10 -19.92
C GLU A 16 8.67 -19.07 -19.24
N SER A 17 9.11 -18.77 -18.01
CA SER A 17 10.00 -19.66 -17.26
C SER A 17 9.40 -21.03 -16.94
N VAL A 18 8.08 -21.08 -16.70
CA VAL A 18 7.38 -22.31 -16.30
C VAL A 18 6.92 -23.12 -17.52
N THR A 19 6.44 -22.43 -18.55
CA THR A 19 5.78 -23.07 -19.70
C THR A 19 6.68 -23.16 -20.94
N GLN A 20 7.84 -22.49 -20.95
CA GLN A 20 8.72 -22.32 -22.12
C GLN A 20 8.02 -21.63 -23.31
N HIS A 21 6.87 -20.99 -23.07
CA HIS A 21 6.13 -20.23 -24.07
C HIS A 21 6.22 -18.74 -23.78
N SER A 22 6.70 -17.98 -24.76
CA SER A 22 6.78 -16.52 -24.65
C SER A 22 5.39 -15.90 -24.78
N VAL A 23 5.01 -15.06 -23.81
CA VAL A 23 3.73 -14.35 -23.81
C VAL A 23 4.00 -12.86 -23.59
N SER A 24 3.43 -12.01 -24.45
CA SER A 24 3.60 -10.57 -24.28
C SER A 24 2.90 -10.05 -23.02
N ALA A 25 3.49 -9.05 -22.36
CA ALA A 25 2.86 -8.35 -21.24
C ALA A 25 1.49 -7.74 -21.58
N ARG A 26 1.24 -7.42 -22.87
CA ARG A 26 -0.06 -6.94 -23.36
C ARG A 26 -1.12 -8.02 -23.29
N THR A 27 -0.78 -9.25 -23.69
CA THR A 27 -1.68 -10.41 -23.58
C THR A 27 -2.02 -10.69 -22.12
N ILE A 28 -1.02 -10.67 -21.24
CA ILE A 28 -1.22 -10.82 -19.79
C ILE A 28 -2.15 -9.73 -19.26
N ARG A 29 -1.91 -8.46 -19.57
CA ARG A 29 -2.77 -7.36 -19.13
C ARG A 29 -4.23 -7.54 -19.58
N ARG A 30 -4.46 -7.95 -20.83
CA ARG A 30 -5.82 -8.20 -21.35
C ARG A 30 -6.51 -9.36 -20.63
N ARG A 31 -5.79 -10.45 -20.36
CA ARG A 31 -6.31 -11.59 -19.59
C ARG A 31 -6.67 -11.18 -18.16
N LEU A 32 -5.79 -10.44 -17.49
CA LEU A 32 -6.04 -9.91 -16.14
C LEU A 32 -7.30 -9.02 -16.12
N GLN A 33 -7.44 -8.11 -17.09
CA GLN A 33 -8.63 -7.26 -17.23
C GLN A 33 -9.90 -8.05 -17.48
N HIS A 34 -9.85 -9.07 -18.34
CA HIS A 34 -10.98 -9.97 -18.59
C HIS A 34 -11.41 -10.72 -17.32
N SER A 35 -10.47 -11.07 -16.45
CA SER A 35 -10.73 -11.66 -15.14
C SER A 35 -11.09 -10.64 -14.04
N GLY A 36 -11.30 -9.37 -14.39
CA GLY A 36 -11.70 -8.31 -13.44
C GLY A 36 -10.55 -7.65 -12.67
N LEU A 37 -9.29 -7.96 -12.99
CA LEU A 37 -8.11 -7.33 -12.38
C LEU A 37 -7.67 -6.09 -13.17
N SER A 38 -7.61 -4.96 -12.48
CA SER A 38 -7.15 -3.69 -13.04
C SER A 38 -5.90 -3.18 -12.33
N ALA A 39 -5.07 -2.44 -13.06
CA ALA A 39 -3.92 -1.77 -12.47
C ALA A 39 -4.40 -0.64 -11.54
N ARG A 40 -3.69 -0.45 -10.43
CA ARG A 40 -3.90 0.68 -9.52
C ARG A 40 -2.58 1.36 -9.23
N ARG A 41 -2.63 2.67 -9.01
CA ARG A 41 -1.48 3.40 -8.48
C ARG A 41 -1.27 2.99 -7.01
N PRO A 42 -0.04 2.63 -6.60
CA PRO A 42 0.26 2.42 -5.19
C PRO A 42 -0.10 3.66 -4.38
N LEU A 43 -0.61 3.46 -3.16
CA LEU A 43 -0.79 4.55 -2.22
C LEU A 43 0.60 5.17 -1.92
N LEU A 44 0.67 6.49 -1.82
CA LEU A 44 1.89 7.23 -1.45
C LEU A 44 2.19 7.02 0.04
N GLY A 45 2.59 5.81 0.41
CA GLY A 45 2.94 5.44 1.77
C GLY A 45 4.16 4.54 1.79
N LEU A 46 4.89 4.55 2.91
CA LEU A 46 6.00 3.63 3.12
C LEU A 46 5.48 2.18 3.15
N PRO A 47 5.99 1.28 2.29
CA PRO A 47 5.61 -0.12 2.34
C PRO A 47 5.94 -0.71 3.72
N LEU A 48 4.93 -1.23 4.41
CA LEU A 48 5.16 -1.91 5.68
C LEU A 48 5.86 -3.24 5.43
N LYS A 49 7.01 -3.46 6.09
CA LYS A 49 7.65 -4.77 6.15
C LYS A 49 6.70 -5.80 6.79
N GLN A 50 6.88 -7.07 6.43
CA GLN A 50 5.99 -8.14 6.86
C GLN A 50 5.90 -8.29 8.39
N ASN A 51 7.01 -8.06 9.11
CA ASN A 51 7.04 -8.05 10.57
C ASN A 51 6.19 -6.89 11.13
N HIS A 52 6.36 -5.67 10.63
CA HIS A 52 5.59 -4.50 11.06
C HIS A 52 4.10 -4.70 10.84
N ARG A 53 3.71 -5.34 9.72
CA ARG A 53 2.31 -5.68 9.45
C ARG A 53 1.74 -6.62 10.51
N ARG A 54 2.47 -7.68 10.88
CA ARG A 54 2.01 -8.63 11.91
C ARG A 54 1.87 -7.95 13.26
N SER A 55 2.88 -7.20 13.70
CA SER A 55 2.85 -6.50 14.97
C SER A 55 1.70 -5.50 15.05
N ARG A 56 1.45 -4.73 13.98
CA ARG A 56 0.32 -3.79 13.90
C ARG A 56 -1.03 -4.50 13.94
N CYS A 57 -1.20 -5.60 13.19
CA CYS A 57 -2.42 -6.40 13.23
C CYS A 57 -2.68 -6.94 14.63
N GLN A 58 -1.68 -7.57 15.24
CA GLN A 58 -1.79 -8.13 16.59
C GLN A 58 -2.17 -7.05 17.61
N TRP A 59 -1.51 -5.90 17.57
CA TRP A 59 -1.81 -4.79 18.47
C TRP A 59 -3.27 -4.31 18.35
N CYS A 60 -3.79 -4.22 17.11
CA CYS A 60 -5.18 -3.87 16.87
C CYS A 60 -6.15 -4.96 17.32
N ASP A 61 -5.82 -6.23 17.09
CA ASP A 61 -6.67 -7.37 17.48
C ASP A 61 -6.78 -7.47 19.01
N GLU A 62 -5.67 -7.31 19.73
CA GLU A 62 -5.62 -7.26 21.21
C GLU A 62 -6.49 -6.14 21.80
N ARG A 63 -6.65 -5.04 21.07
CA ARG A 63 -7.34 -3.82 21.52
C ARG A 63 -8.67 -3.58 20.79
N ARG A 64 -9.15 -4.59 20.04
CA ARG A 64 -10.38 -4.45 19.22
C ARG A 64 -11.61 -4.08 20.04
N MET A 65 -11.67 -4.54 21.29
CA MET A 65 -12.80 -4.33 22.20
C MET A 65 -12.53 -3.24 23.25
N TRP A 66 -11.42 -2.51 23.16
CA TRP A 66 -11.14 -1.41 24.07
C TRP A 66 -12.14 -0.29 23.85
N VAL A 67 -12.77 0.15 24.94
CA VAL A 67 -13.74 1.26 24.94
C VAL A 67 -13.47 2.18 26.12
N ALA A 68 -13.43 1.63 27.35
CA ALA A 68 -13.16 2.42 28.55
C ALA A 68 -11.66 2.68 28.72
N GLU A 69 -10.83 1.74 28.27
CA GLU A 69 -9.38 1.73 28.38
C GLU A 69 -8.72 2.88 27.60
N TRP A 70 -9.37 3.37 26.55
CA TRP A 70 -8.88 4.52 25.79
C TRP A 70 -8.77 5.80 26.64
N LYS A 71 -9.52 5.91 27.75
CA LYS A 71 -9.47 7.07 28.65
C LYS A 71 -8.13 7.24 29.34
N GLU A 72 -7.38 6.15 29.50
CA GLU A 72 -6.08 6.14 30.18
C GLU A 72 -4.91 6.34 29.21
N VAL A 73 -5.17 6.41 27.90
CA VAL A 73 -4.13 6.54 26.87
C VAL A 73 -3.93 8.00 26.50
N VAL A 74 -2.73 8.53 26.78
CA VAL A 74 -2.29 9.83 26.27
C VAL A 74 -1.45 9.62 25.01
N LEU A 75 -1.80 10.32 23.92
CA LEU A 75 -1.07 10.27 22.65
C LEU A 75 -0.23 11.53 22.48
N THR A 76 1.04 11.37 22.11
CA THR A 76 1.96 12.46 21.79
C THR A 76 2.67 12.14 20.48
N GLU A 77 2.66 13.08 19.52
CA GLU A 77 3.38 12.98 18.26
C GLU A 77 3.95 14.36 17.90
N GLU A 78 5.11 14.37 17.24
CA GLU A 78 5.71 15.59 16.73
C GLU A 78 5.31 15.79 15.27
N SER A 79 4.87 17.00 14.94
CA SER A 79 4.58 17.40 13.56
C SER A 79 5.45 18.60 13.17
N ARG A 80 5.95 18.59 11.94
CA ARG A 80 6.67 19.74 11.38
C ARG A 80 5.66 20.79 10.94
N ILE A 81 5.84 22.03 11.40
CA ILE A 81 5.04 23.19 10.95
C ILE A 81 5.88 23.98 9.96
N CYS A 82 5.35 24.22 8.77
CA CYS A 82 5.95 25.11 7.79
C CYS A 82 5.39 26.52 7.99
N VAL A 83 6.26 27.48 8.31
CA VAL A 83 5.90 28.90 8.39
C VAL A 83 6.25 29.54 7.04
N CYS A 84 5.23 29.99 6.30
CA CYS A 84 5.44 30.86 5.15
C CYS A 84 5.23 32.31 5.57
N ASN A 85 6.25 33.16 5.41
CA ASN A 85 6.09 34.60 5.56
C ASN A 85 5.26 35.11 4.39
N THR A 86 3.95 35.25 4.60
CA THR A 86 3.11 36.06 3.72
C THR A 86 3.43 37.51 4.05
N THR A 87 4.39 38.10 3.32
CA THR A 87 4.42 39.55 3.22
C THR A 87 3.15 39.94 2.48
N MET A 88 2.17 40.52 3.21
CA MET A 88 1.11 41.26 2.55
C MET A 88 1.79 42.37 1.75
N VAL A 89 1.86 42.20 0.43
CA VAL A 89 2.06 43.33 -0.47
C VAL A 89 0.77 44.13 -0.36
N GLY A 90 0.84 45.24 0.37
CA GLY A 90 -0.26 46.19 0.47
C GLY A 90 -0.68 46.67 -0.92
N PHE A 91 -2.00 46.79 -1.10
CA PHE A 91 -2.63 47.43 -2.24
C PHE A 91 -2.19 48.90 -2.37
#